data_AF-A0A2Z6ZQB7-F1
#
_entry.id   AF-A0A2Z6ZQB7-F1
#
_cell.length_a   1.000
_cell.length_b   1.000
_cell.length_c   1.000
_cell.angle_alpha   90.00
_cell.angle_beta   90.00
_cell.angle_gamma   90.00
#
_symmetry.space_group_name_H-M   'P 1'
#
loop_
_entity.id
_entity.type
_entity.pdbx_description
1 polymer ?
#
loop_
_entity_poly.entity_id
_entity_poly.type
_entity_poly.pdbx_seq_one_letter_code
_entity_poly.pdbx_strand_id
1 'polypeptide(L)'
;MSSFKNPLAAILDSNKFTGLNYQDWLHNLNLVLASEKLLYTIDKCPPKEAPADISPEELVTLKQWWDDEVKSSMLCDGIDVQ
;
A
#
# COMPACT_ATOMS: atom_id res chain seq x y z
N MET A 1 19.25 -7.67 -19.57
CA MET A 1 17.95 -7.86 -18.90
C MET A 1 17.25 -6.51 -18.92
N SER A 2 16.30 -6.29 -19.82
CA SER A 2 15.43 -5.11 -19.73
C SER A 2 14.56 -5.31 -18.51
N SER A 3 14.88 -4.60 -17.43
CA SER A 3 13.89 -4.34 -16.38
C SER A 3 12.72 -3.68 -17.09
N PHE A 4 11.61 -4.40 -17.26
CA PHE A 4 10.38 -3.83 -17.77
C PHE A 4 9.90 -2.85 -16.71
N LYS A 5 10.46 -1.65 -16.73
CA LYS A 5 9.94 -0.54 -15.96
C LYS A 5 8.53 -0.33 -16.46
N ASN A 6 7.56 -0.42 -15.56
CA ASN A 6 6.19 -0.07 -15.87
C ASN A 6 6.20 1.28 -16.60
N PRO A 7 5.69 1.38 -17.84
CA PRO A 7 5.72 2.63 -18.59
C PRO A 7 5.01 3.77 -17.85
N LEU A 8 4.10 3.44 -16.92
CA LEU A 8 3.42 4.40 -16.05
C LEU A 8 4.32 4.93 -14.92
N ALA A 9 5.40 4.24 -14.55
CA ALA A 9 6.32 4.71 -13.51
C ALA A 9 6.97 6.06 -13.88
N ALA A 10 7.11 6.35 -15.18
CA ALA A 10 7.61 7.63 -15.66
C ALA A 10 6.70 8.82 -15.30
N ILE A 11 5.41 8.58 -15.01
CA ILE A 11 4.49 9.62 -14.51
C ILE A 11 4.91 10.11 -13.13
N LEU A 12 5.44 9.23 -12.26
CA LEU A 12 5.90 9.62 -10.93
C LEU A 12 7.18 10.46 -11.00
N ASP A 13 8.06 10.16 -11.96
CA ASP A 13 9.26 10.95 -12.23
C ASP A 13 8.92 12.35 -12.76
N SER A 14 7.83 12.46 -13.53
CA SER A 14 7.34 13.72 -14.12
C SER A 14 6.49 14.53 -13.14
N ASN A 15 5.80 13.88 -12.21
CA ASN A 15 4.94 14.51 -11.20
C ASN A 15 5.43 14.18 -9.79
N LYS A 16 6.65 14.62 -9.48
CA LYS A 16 7.24 14.43 -8.15
C LYS A 16 6.37 15.05 -7.07
N PHE A 17 6.40 14.44 -5.89
CA PHE A 17 5.71 14.98 -4.73
C PHE A 17 6.32 16.33 -4.32
N THR A 18 5.50 17.37 -4.30
CA THR A 18 5.89 18.74 -3.91
C THR A 18 5.16 19.21 -2.65
N GLY A 19 4.43 18.32 -1.96
CA GLY A 19 3.56 18.65 -0.84
C GLY A 19 2.21 19.23 -1.28
N LEU A 20 2.22 20.20 -2.19
CA LEU A 20 1.01 20.88 -2.70
C LEU A 20 0.16 19.99 -3.62
N ASN A 21 0.75 18.96 -4.23
CA ASN A 21 0.12 18.08 -5.21
C ASN A 21 -0.19 16.69 -4.64
N TYR A 22 -0.44 16.58 -3.33
CA TYR A 22 -0.63 15.28 -2.66
C TYR A 22 -1.70 14.40 -3.35
N GLN A 23 -2.85 14.99 -3.70
CA GLN A 23 -3.95 14.26 -4.35
C GLN A 23 -3.54 13.71 -5.72
N ASP A 24 -2.91 14.54 -6.55
CA ASP A 24 -2.46 14.14 -7.89
C ASP A 24 -1.33 13.09 -7.81
N TRP A 25 -0.40 13.29 -6.87
CA TRP A 25 0.68 12.34 -6.63
C TRP A 25 0.15 10.99 -6.15
N LEU A 26 -0.80 10.98 -5.20
CA LEU A 26 -1.43 9.77 -4.69
C LEU A 26 -2.21 9.03 -5.79
N HIS A 27 -2.92 9.76 -6.64
CA HIS A 27 -3.64 9.19 -7.78
C HIS A 27 -2.68 8.54 -8.79
N ASN A 28 -1.59 9.22 -9.13
CA ASN A 28 -0.56 8.69 -10.01
C ASN A 28 0.12 7.44 -9.43
N LEU A 29 0.35 7.43 -8.11
CA LEU A 29 0.89 6.28 -7.39
C LEU A 29 -0.06 5.07 -7.46
N ASN A 30 -1.35 5.29 -7.18
CA ASN A 30 -2.38 4.26 -7.27
C ASN A 30 -2.46 3.65 -8.67
N LEU A 31 -2.31 4.46 -9.73
CA LEU A 31 -2.33 3.98 -11.11
C LEU A 31 -1.14 3.06 -11.43
N VAL A 32 0.07 3.42 -10.98
CA VAL A 32 1.28 2.59 -11.15
C VAL A 32 1.11 1.26 -10.41
N LEU A 33 0.64 1.31 -9.16
CA LEU A 33 0.42 0.12 -8.34
C LEU A 33 -0.71 -0.76 -8.88
N ALA A 34 -1.74 -0.17 -9.48
CA ALA A 34 -2.80 -0.90 -10.17
C ALA A 34 -2.27 -1.67 -11.38
N SER A 35 -1.43 -1.03 -12.19
CA SER A 35 -0.85 -1.62 -13.39
C SER A 35 0.11 -2.76 -13.07
N GLU A 36 0.80 -2.71 -11.93
CA GLU A 36 1.66 -3.80 -11.46
C GLU A 36 0.87 -4.90 -10.73
N LYS A 37 -0.46 -4.79 -10.69
CA LYS A 37 -1.35 -5.62 -9.88
C LYS A 37 -0.94 -5.64 -8.42
N LEU A 38 -0.26 -4.61 -7.91
CA LEU A 38 0.15 -4.46 -6.52
C LEU A 38 -0.91 -3.76 -5.66
N LEU A 39 -2.01 -3.28 -6.25
CA LEU A 39 -3.15 -2.70 -5.52
C LEU A 39 -3.64 -3.57 -4.34
N TYR A 40 -3.52 -4.89 -4.43
CA TYR A 40 -3.88 -5.80 -3.32
C TYR A 40 -3.04 -5.59 -2.06
N THR A 41 -1.90 -4.90 -2.13
CA THR A 41 -1.08 -4.57 -0.95
C THR A 41 -1.49 -3.27 -0.26
N ILE A 42 -2.25 -2.39 -0.93
CA ILE A 42 -2.67 -1.10 -0.38
C ILE A 42 -4.08 -1.17 0.19
N ASP A 43 -4.97 -1.88 -0.50
CA ASP A 43 -6.41 -1.89 -0.22
C ASP A 43 -6.85 -3.06 0.67
N LYS A 44 -5.92 -3.98 0.98
CA LYS A 44 -6.18 -5.05 1.93
C LYS A 44 -5.79 -4.54 3.30
N CYS A 45 -6.72 -4.65 4.24
CA CYS A 45 -6.39 -4.69 5.66
C CYS A 45 -5.12 -5.53 5.86
N PRO A 46 -4.31 -5.19 6.88
CA PRO A 46 -3.16 -5.98 7.23
C PRO A 46 -3.47 -7.49 7.15
N PRO A 47 -2.52 -8.33 6.68
CA PRO A 47 -2.66 -9.77 6.81
C PRO A 47 -3.09 -10.08 8.25
N LYS A 48 -4.13 -10.90 8.47
CA LYS A 48 -4.55 -11.27 9.84
C LYS A 48 -3.52 -12.17 10.53
N GLU A 49 -2.58 -12.70 9.75
CA GLU A 49 -1.57 -13.66 10.18
C GLU A 49 -0.20 -13.23 9.64
N ALA A 50 0.84 -13.44 10.46
CA ALA A 50 2.20 -13.18 10.05
C ALA A 50 2.68 -14.25 9.07
N PRO A 51 3.48 -13.91 8.04
CA PRO A 51 4.14 -14.90 7.20
C PRO A 51 5.00 -15.86 8.02
N ALA A 52 5.03 -17.15 7.65
CA ALA A 52 5.76 -18.20 8.39
C ALA A 52 7.28 -17.95 8.51
N ASP A 53 7.84 -17.17 7.58
CA ASP A 53 9.28 -16.90 7.47
C ASP A 53 9.68 -15.50 7.98
N ILE A 54 8.80 -14.81 8.73
CA ILE A 54 9.06 -13.45 9.20
C ILE A 54 10.20 -13.42 10.23
N SER A 55 11.13 -12.47 10.09
CA SER A 55 12.16 -12.28 11.10
C SER A 55 11.58 -11.63 12.38
N PRO A 56 12.22 -11.78 13.55
CA PRO A 56 11.71 -11.20 14.80
C PRO A 56 11.56 -9.67 14.75
N GLU A 57 12.42 -8.98 14.00
CA GLU A 57 12.40 -7.51 13.84
C GLU A 57 11.25 -7.05 12.94
N GLU A 58 11.02 -7.76 11.84
CA GLU A 58 9.86 -7.53 10.97
C GLU A 58 8.55 -7.85 11.68
N LEU A 59 8.54 -8.87 12.56
CA LEU A 59 7.36 -9.24 13.35
C LEU A 59 6.98 -8.15 14.37
N VAL A 60 7.96 -7.47 14.97
CA VAL A 60 7.71 -6.32 15.85
C VAL A 60 7.13 -5.15 15.06
N THR A 61 7.69 -4.87 13.88
CA THR A 61 7.19 -3.81 13.00
C THR A 61 5.77 -4.11 12.52
N LEU A 62 5.48 -5.37 12.17
CA LEU A 62 4.14 -5.82 11.77
C LEU A 62 3.13 -5.71 12.92
N LYS A 63 3.52 -6.08 14.15
CA LYS A 63 2.66 -5.92 15.34
C LYS A 63 2.36 -4.45 15.63
N GLN A 64 3.37 -3.60 15.56
CA GLN A 64 3.20 -2.15 15.74
C GLN A 64 2.22 -1.59 14.70
N TRP A 65 2.34 -2.04 13.45
CA TRP A 65 1.44 -1.67 12.37
C TRP A 65 0.00 -2.17 12.59
N TRP A 66 -0.19 -3.41 13.07
CA TRP A 66 -1.51 -3.91 13.50
C TRP A 66 -2.11 -3.09 14.63
N ASP A 67 -1.33 -2.75 15.67
CA ASP A 67 -1.80 -1.97 16.81
C ASP A 67 -2.18 -0.53 16.41
N ASP A 68 -1.47 0.05 15.44
CA ASP A 68 -1.77 1.36 14.88
C ASP A 68 -2.97 1.33 13.92
N GLU A 69 -3.15 0.25 13.16
CA GLU A 69 -4.32 0.02 12.31
C GLU A 69 -5.58 -0.34 13.11
N VAL A 70 -5.52 -1.10 14.21
CA VAL A 70 -6.71 -1.34 15.08
C VAL A 70 -7.28 -0.03 15.62
N LYS A 71 -6.43 0.98 15.82
CA LYS A 71 -6.83 2.35 16.16
C LYS A 71 -7.53 3.07 15.00
N SER A 72 -7.24 2.71 13.75
CA SER A 72 -7.77 3.28 12.51
C SER A 72 -8.97 2.48 11.95
N SER A 73 -9.03 1.17 12.20
CA SER A 73 -9.89 0.19 11.54
C SER A 73 -11.29 0.06 12.12
N MET A 74 -11.68 0.87 13.11
CA MET A 74 -13.10 1.01 13.51
C MET A 74 -14.00 1.44 12.33
N LEU A 75 -13.43 1.83 11.18
CA LEU A 75 -14.11 2.15 9.93
C LEU A 75 -14.30 0.97 8.95
N CYS A 76 -13.60 -0.17 9.13
CA CYS A 76 -13.61 -1.26 8.14
C CYS A 76 -14.60 -2.40 8.45
N ASP A 77 -15.11 -2.52 9.67
CA ASP A 77 -16.11 -3.53 10.06
C ASP A 77 -17.54 -3.22 9.57
N GLY A 78 -17.72 -2.16 8.76
CA GLY A 78 -19.03 -1.68 8.33
C GLY A 78 -19.48 -2.05 6.91
N ILE A 79 -18.77 -2.94 6.19
CA ILE A 79 -19.25 -3.47 4.90
C ILE A 79 -19.43 -4.98 5.02
N ASP A 80 -20.54 -5.36 5.66
CA ASP A 80 -21.19 -6.64 5.39
C ASP A 80 -21.61 -6.63 3.91
N VAL A 81 -21.00 -7.53 3.14
CA VAL A 81 -21.45 -7.88 1.80
C VAL A 81 -22.82 -8.53 1.92
N GLN A 82 -23.85 -7.84 1.42
CA GLN A 82 -25.15 -8.43 1.11
C GLN A 82 -25.23 -8.80 -0.37
#